data_AF-A0AAV5SDK9-F1
#
_entry.id   AF-A0AAV5SDK9-F1
#
_cell.length_a   1.000
_cell.length_b   1.000
_cell.length_c   1.000
_cell.angle_alpha   90.00
_cell.angle_beta   90.00
_cell.angle_gamma   90.00
#
_symmetry.space_group_name_H-M   'P 1'
#
loop_
_entity.id
_entity.type
_entity.pdbx_description
1 polymer ?
#
loop_
_entity_poly.entity_id
_entity_poly.type
_entity_poly.pdbx_seq_one_letter_code
_entity_poly.pdbx_strand_id
1 'polypeptide(L)'
;QMLKSKVSRLLSILKRNSKKKVKKTIQEEKQIDLPDKAWNLILEYSSPIDAFKWRRVNREIKSVIDDRLSRLLYLDVWRMDTTAILPRHKDNDGDFFRVRSSSLLVHMDCHSLVLVSSSHWTTRDVERLWAAINMFRNSAMTLTLDASVMEMVVAGMALSDSYTQWIKYSESDDRLNNNEHEKEVQDEIEPFFPNVREMTVRMSRGDTSSILSLPSYKVPPHLIVPNSLQLFRLHLVGSRSGNGWKSPLISPSPSLKLPSGNVRLKPFKQWLNIDRLGERYCQQFS
;
A
#
# COMPACT_ATOMS: atom_id res chain seq x y z
N GLN A 1 13.16 -51.87 25.37
CA GLN A 1 13.25 -50.92 26.51
C GLN A 1 14.63 -50.23 26.64
N MET A 2 15.73 -50.79 26.10
CA MET A 2 17.09 -50.25 26.26
C MET A 2 17.42 -48.98 25.45
N LEU A 3 16.71 -48.69 24.34
CA LEU A 3 16.90 -47.46 23.56
C LEU A 3 16.38 -46.20 24.27
N LYS A 4 15.27 -46.31 25.00
CA LYS A 4 14.68 -45.18 25.73
C LYS A 4 15.60 -44.66 26.84
N SER A 5 16.35 -45.54 27.52
CA SER A 5 17.30 -45.11 28.56
C SER A 5 18.55 -44.43 28.00
N LYS A 6 19.05 -44.89 26.84
CA LYS A 6 20.21 -44.27 26.16
C LYS A 6 19.88 -42.88 25.62
N VAL A 7 18.69 -42.70 25.02
CA VAL A 7 18.22 -41.38 24.53
C VAL A 7 17.96 -40.40 25.68
N SER A 8 17.39 -40.88 26.80
CA SER A 8 17.20 -40.03 27.99
C SER A 8 18.53 -39.62 28.65
N ARG A 9 19.56 -40.47 28.55
CA ARG A 9 20.91 -40.16 29.03
C ARG A 9 21.62 -39.12 28.14
N LEU A 10 21.42 -39.18 26.82
CA LEU A 10 21.92 -38.15 25.88
C LEU A 10 21.21 -36.81 26.08
N LEU A 11 19.89 -36.81 26.27
CA LEU A 11 19.12 -35.59 26.54
C LEU A 11 19.48 -34.94 27.89
N SER A 12 19.84 -35.73 28.90
CA SER A 12 20.29 -35.20 30.20
C SER A 12 21.71 -34.63 30.16
N ILE A 13 22.59 -35.19 29.32
CA ILE A 13 23.93 -34.62 29.06
C ILE A 13 23.82 -33.32 28.26
N LEU A 14 22.96 -33.25 27.24
CA LEU A 14 22.67 -32.03 26.49
C LEU A 14 22.03 -30.94 27.36
N LYS A 15 21.11 -31.30 28.26
CA LYS A 15 20.53 -30.36 29.25
C LYS A 15 21.51 -29.92 30.34
N ARG A 16 22.54 -30.72 30.67
CA ARG A 16 23.61 -30.33 31.61
C ARG A 16 24.62 -29.38 30.97
N ASN A 17 24.91 -29.55 29.67
CA ASN A 17 25.82 -28.66 28.95
C ASN A 17 25.18 -27.30 28.59
N SER A 18 23.84 -27.19 28.57
CA SER A 18 23.16 -25.89 28.42
C SER A 18 23.11 -25.05 29.72
N LYS A 19 23.67 -25.54 30.83
CA LYS A 19 23.70 -24.84 32.13
C LYS A 19 25.10 -24.47 32.62
N LYS A 20 26.12 -24.47 31.75
CA LYS A 20 27.31 -23.66 32.01
C LYS A 20 26.95 -22.20 31.75
N LYS A 21 26.59 -21.50 32.83
CA LYS A 21 26.60 -20.04 32.90
C LYS A 21 27.97 -19.56 32.43
N VAL A 22 28.07 -19.24 31.14
CA VAL A 22 29.04 -18.25 30.68
C VAL A 22 28.65 -16.99 31.45
N LYS A 23 29.48 -16.59 32.41
CA LYS A 23 29.43 -15.22 32.96
C LYS A 23 29.76 -14.30 31.77
N LYS A 24 28.76 -14.01 30.94
CA LYS A 24 28.76 -12.81 30.12
C LYS A 24 28.76 -11.69 31.14
N THR A 25 29.88 -11.01 31.29
CA THR A 25 29.92 -9.65 31.77
C THR A 25 28.91 -8.90 30.90
N ILE A 26 27.70 -8.70 31.42
CA ILE A 26 26.76 -7.74 30.86
C ILE A 26 27.43 -6.42 31.18
N GLN A 27 28.31 -5.97 30.29
CA GLN A 27 28.48 -4.54 30.13
C GLN A 27 27.08 -4.05 29.80
N GLU A 28 26.46 -3.38 30.76
CA GLU A 28 25.34 -2.49 30.46
C GLU A 28 25.91 -1.49 29.45
N GLU A 29 25.82 -1.82 28.16
CA GLU A 29 25.99 -0.85 27.11
C GLU A 29 24.96 0.22 27.42
N LYS A 30 25.43 1.37 27.93
CA LYS A 30 24.60 2.52 28.21
C LYS A 30 23.78 2.77 26.94
N GLN A 31 22.47 2.57 27.03
CA GLN A 31 21.55 2.93 25.98
C GLN A 31 21.73 4.44 25.75
N ILE A 32 22.39 4.81 24.66
CA ILE A 32 22.57 6.21 24.28
C ILE A 32 21.21 6.66 23.79
N ASP A 33 20.52 7.42 24.63
CA ASP A 33 19.24 8.00 24.28
C ASP A 33 19.49 9.28 23.47
N LEU A 34 19.27 9.19 22.16
CA LEU A 34 19.42 10.32 21.24
C LEU A 34 18.11 11.11 21.21
N PRO A 35 18.14 12.45 21.29
CA PRO A 35 16.94 13.27 21.14
C PRO A 35 16.26 13.05 19.79
N ASP A 36 14.94 13.20 19.71
CA ASP A 36 14.15 13.04 18.48
C ASP A 36 14.69 13.87 17.30
N LYS A 37 15.25 15.05 17.57
CA LYS A 37 15.90 15.89 16.55
C LYS A 37 17.10 15.21 15.90
N ALA A 38 17.91 14.49 16.69
CA ALA A 38 19.05 13.73 16.16
C ALA A 38 18.58 12.52 15.35
N TRP A 39 17.54 11.82 15.80
CA TRP A 39 16.93 10.73 15.03
C TRP A 39 16.36 11.21 13.69
N ASN A 40 15.67 12.35 13.67
CA ASN A 40 15.15 12.94 12.44
C ASN A 40 16.29 13.26 11.45
N LEU A 41 17.38 13.87 11.91
CA LEU A 41 18.56 14.12 11.08
C LEU A 41 19.17 12.82 10.53
N ILE A 42 19.35 11.79 11.37
CA ILE A 42 19.87 10.49 10.91
C ILE A 42 18.93 9.89 9.85
N LEU A 43 17.63 10.02 10.03
CA LEU A 43 16.63 9.50 9.10
C LEU A 43 16.56 10.29 7.78
N GLU A 44 16.88 11.59 7.78
CA GLU A 44 17.00 12.40 6.56
C GLU A 44 18.12 11.90 5.64
N TYR A 45 19.23 11.43 6.21
CA TYR A 45 20.34 10.84 5.45
C TYR A 45 20.19 9.32 5.22
N SER A 46 19.12 8.71 5.68
CA SER A 46 18.86 7.27 5.52
C SER A 46 17.99 6.99 4.30
N SER A 47 18.21 5.83 3.67
CA SER A 47 17.28 5.40 2.62
C SER A 47 15.89 5.11 3.21
N PRO A 48 14.80 5.31 2.45
CA PRO A 48 13.45 4.96 2.91
C PRO A 48 13.34 3.51 3.34
N ILE A 49 14.06 2.62 2.64
CA ILE A 49 14.12 1.19 2.92
C ILE A 49 14.75 0.93 4.30
N ASP A 50 15.82 1.64 4.64
CA ASP A 50 16.49 1.46 5.92
C ASP A 50 15.67 2.05 7.07
N ALA A 51 15.01 3.19 6.86
CA ALA A 51 14.03 3.71 7.82
C ALA A 51 12.98 2.63 8.15
N PHE A 52 12.36 1.97 7.16
CA PHE A 52 11.38 0.91 7.43
C PHE A 52 11.96 -0.31 8.18
N LYS A 53 13.25 -0.63 7.99
CA LYS A 53 13.91 -1.69 8.77
C LYS A 53 14.14 -1.25 10.21
N TRP A 54 14.62 -0.03 10.40
CA TRP A 54 14.92 0.54 11.73
C TRP A 54 13.69 0.70 12.61
N ARG A 55 12.51 0.89 11.99
CA ARG A 55 11.20 0.85 12.67
C ARG A 55 11.00 -0.40 13.55
N ARG A 56 11.66 -1.52 13.23
CA ARG A 56 11.55 -2.79 13.96
C ARG A 56 12.57 -2.96 15.09
N VAL A 57 13.53 -2.04 15.23
CA VAL A 57 14.68 -2.18 16.14
C VAL A 57 14.32 -1.75 17.56
N ASN A 58 13.71 -0.58 17.73
CA ASN A 58 13.32 -0.01 19.03
C ASN A 58 12.00 0.79 18.89
N ARG A 59 11.22 0.87 19.96
CA ARG A 59 10.01 1.70 20.12
C ARG A 59 10.27 3.19 19.91
N GLU A 60 11.40 3.74 20.36
CA GLU A 60 11.75 5.16 20.15
C GLU A 60 11.89 5.46 18.65
N ILE A 61 12.74 4.69 17.95
CA ILE A 61 12.94 4.80 16.50
C ILE A 61 11.62 4.58 15.76
N LYS A 62 10.80 3.60 16.20
CA LYS A 62 9.46 3.39 15.66
C LYS A 62 8.61 4.65 15.79
N SER A 63 8.60 5.30 16.95
CA SER A 63 7.81 6.52 17.18
C SER A 63 8.23 7.65 16.25
N VAL A 64 9.54 7.90 16.11
CA VAL A 64 10.06 8.94 15.21
C VAL A 64 9.71 8.64 13.76
N ILE A 65 9.82 7.38 13.34
CA ILE A 65 9.45 6.98 11.98
C ILE A 65 7.94 7.11 11.78
N ASP A 66 7.11 6.62 12.71
CA ASP A 66 5.65 6.69 12.60
C ASP A 66 5.17 8.16 12.53
N ASP A 67 5.79 9.08 13.27
CA ASP A 67 5.57 10.52 13.15
C ASP A 67 5.99 11.08 11.77
N ARG A 68 7.09 10.58 11.19
CA ARG A 68 7.47 10.95 9.82
C ARG A 68 6.48 10.41 8.79
N LEU A 69 5.99 9.17 8.95
CA LEU A 69 5.04 8.56 8.02
C LEU A 69 3.65 9.21 8.11
N SER A 70 3.25 9.69 9.30
CA SER A 70 1.98 10.39 9.50
C SER A 70 1.93 11.74 8.77
N ARG A 71 3.10 12.35 8.47
CA ARG A 71 3.24 13.59 7.69
C ARG A 71 3.22 13.39 6.18
N LEU A 72 3.23 12.15 5.68
CA LEU A 72 3.11 11.88 4.24
C LEU A 72 1.66 12.09 3.79
N LEU A 73 1.45 13.12 2.97
CA LEU A 73 0.14 13.52 2.46
C LEU A 73 -0.14 12.96 1.06
N TYR A 74 0.91 12.74 0.26
CA TYR A 74 0.80 12.31 -1.13
C TYR A 74 1.27 10.87 -1.29
N LEU A 75 0.40 10.00 -1.82
CA LEU A 75 0.74 8.63 -2.19
C LEU A 75 0.52 8.42 -3.69
N ASP A 76 1.57 8.11 -4.43
CA ASP A 76 1.50 7.78 -5.84
C ASP A 76 2.03 6.37 -6.10
N VAL A 77 1.19 5.52 -6.69
CA VAL A 77 1.50 4.12 -6.91
C VAL A 77 1.37 3.75 -8.39
N TRP A 78 2.49 3.35 -8.96
CA TRP A 78 2.64 3.08 -10.39
C TRP A 78 2.94 1.61 -10.62
N ARG A 79 2.48 1.11 -11.77
CA ARG A 79 2.85 -0.17 -12.34
C ARG A 79 3.45 0.06 -13.73
N MET A 80 4.76 -0.10 -13.83
CA MET A 80 5.49 0.09 -15.08
C MET A 80 6.79 -0.71 -15.13
N ASP A 81 7.51 -0.65 -16.23
CA ASP A 81 8.87 -1.18 -16.27
C ASP A 81 9.79 -0.39 -15.35
N THR A 82 10.16 -0.98 -14.22
CA THR A 82 11.03 -0.35 -13.21
C THR A 82 12.43 -0.11 -13.74
N THR A 83 12.85 -0.82 -14.80
CA THR A 83 14.15 -0.62 -15.42
C THR A 83 14.26 0.67 -16.22
N ALA A 84 13.11 1.26 -16.61
CA ALA A 84 13.05 2.58 -17.22
C ALA A 84 13.39 3.71 -16.23
N ILE A 85 13.30 3.44 -14.93
CA ILE A 85 13.65 4.38 -13.85
C ILE A 85 15.05 4.06 -13.34
N LEU A 86 15.21 2.85 -12.80
CA LEU A 86 16.43 2.41 -12.15
C LEU A 86 16.90 1.11 -12.81
N PRO A 87 18.09 1.08 -13.45
CA PRO A 87 18.63 -0.12 -14.07
C PRO A 87 18.73 -1.31 -13.09
N ARG A 88 18.57 -2.54 -13.58
CA ARG A 88 18.53 -3.76 -12.72
C ARG A 88 19.78 -3.98 -11.86
N HIS A 89 20.93 -3.49 -12.31
CA HIS A 89 22.21 -3.65 -11.62
C HIS A 89 22.44 -2.57 -10.55
N LYS A 90 21.56 -1.58 -10.43
CA LYS A 90 21.62 -0.53 -9.41
C LYS A 90 20.58 -0.76 -8.33
N ASP A 91 21.03 -0.68 -7.08
CA ASP A 91 20.18 -0.70 -5.89
C ASP A 91 19.50 0.65 -5.63
N ASN A 92 20.12 1.76 -6.05
CA ASN A 92 19.58 3.11 -5.95
C ASN A 92 20.31 4.08 -6.90
N ASP A 93 19.72 5.26 -7.11
CA ASP A 93 20.32 6.41 -7.81
C ASP A 93 20.32 7.70 -6.98
N GLY A 94 19.97 7.61 -5.70
CA GLY A 94 19.81 8.75 -4.78
C GLY A 94 18.34 9.15 -4.59
N ASP A 95 17.51 8.98 -5.61
CA ASP A 95 16.08 9.33 -5.56
C ASP A 95 15.20 8.09 -5.39
N PHE A 96 15.44 7.05 -6.18
CA PHE A 96 14.73 5.78 -6.13
C PHE A 96 15.59 4.70 -5.51
N PHE A 97 14.96 3.94 -4.61
CA PHE A 97 15.58 2.83 -3.90
C PHE A 97 14.87 1.53 -4.23
N ARG A 98 15.64 0.53 -4.66
CA ARG A 98 15.15 -0.80 -4.99
C ARG A 98 15.03 -1.66 -3.73
N VAL A 99 13.85 -2.23 -3.52
CA VAL A 99 13.62 -3.18 -2.44
C VAL A 99 14.22 -4.53 -2.82
N ARG A 100 15.37 -4.92 -2.25
CA ARG A 100 16.15 -6.13 -2.64
C ARG A 100 15.37 -7.43 -2.83
N SER A 101 14.25 -7.61 -2.11
CA SER A 101 13.43 -8.83 -2.20
C SER A 101 12.38 -8.82 -3.34
N SER A 102 12.22 -7.71 -4.05
CA SER A 102 11.10 -7.44 -4.97
C SER A 102 11.53 -6.50 -6.11
N SER A 103 10.76 -6.45 -7.19
CA SER A 103 10.93 -5.46 -8.25
C SER A 103 10.18 -4.15 -7.94
N LEU A 104 10.19 -3.74 -6.68
CA LEU A 104 9.55 -2.53 -6.17
C LEU A 104 10.61 -1.44 -5.99
N LEU A 105 10.35 -0.27 -6.54
CA LEU A 105 11.11 0.95 -6.27
C LEU A 105 10.31 1.85 -5.32
N VAL A 106 11.04 2.53 -4.45
CA VAL A 106 10.48 3.47 -3.47
C VAL A 106 11.24 4.78 -3.60
N HIS A 107 10.51 5.86 -3.72
CA HIS A 107 10.99 7.22 -3.52
C HIS A 107 10.15 7.86 -2.42
N MET A 108 10.80 8.50 -1.45
CA MET A 108 10.11 9.12 -0.33
C MET A 108 10.76 10.47 -0.04
N ASP A 109 9.91 11.49 -0.04
CA ASP A 109 10.24 12.86 0.36
C ASP A 109 9.59 13.17 1.73
N CYS A 110 9.65 14.42 2.17
CA CYS A 110 9.05 14.93 3.40
C CYS A 110 7.53 14.76 3.48
N HIS A 111 6.82 14.89 2.35
CA HIS A 111 5.36 14.81 2.29
C HIS A 111 4.83 13.81 1.25
N SER A 112 5.70 13.22 0.43
CA SER A 112 5.28 12.35 -0.67
C SER A 112 5.95 10.98 -0.62
N LEU A 113 5.20 9.97 -1.05
CA LEU A 113 5.67 8.62 -1.25
C LEU A 113 5.29 8.16 -2.66
N VAL A 114 6.29 7.74 -3.42
CA VAL A 114 6.11 7.14 -4.73
C VAL A 114 6.55 5.68 -4.68
N LEU A 115 5.61 4.80 -5.00
CA LEU A 115 5.83 3.35 -5.09
C LEU A 115 5.72 2.95 -6.56
N VAL A 116 6.76 2.31 -7.10
CA VAL A 116 6.76 1.83 -8.48
C VAL A 116 6.97 0.33 -8.52
N SER A 117 5.93 -0.41 -8.85
CA SER A 117 5.98 -1.85 -9.05
C SER A 117 6.23 -2.21 -10.51
N SER A 118 6.84 -3.37 -10.74
CA SER A 118 7.09 -3.91 -12.07
C SER A 118 5.79 -4.17 -12.85
N SER A 119 5.81 -3.95 -14.16
CA SER A 119 4.75 -4.39 -15.08
C SER A 119 4.49 -5.90 -14.97
N HIS A 120 5.55 -6.67 -14.71
CA HIS A 120 5.51 -8.10 -14.46
C HIS A 120 5.67 -8.39 -12.96
N TRP A 121 4.77 -7.83 -12.14
CA TRP A 121 4.79 -8.08 -10.71
C TRP A 121 4.62 -9.57 -10.39
N THR A 122 5.32 -10.03 -9.38
CA THR A 122 5.16 -11.36 -8.78
C THR A 122 4.22 -11.27 -7.59
N THR A 123 3.76 -12.41 -7.07
CA THR A 123 2.99 -12.44 -5.80
C THR A 123 3.71 -11.71 -4.68
N ARG A 124 5.04 -11.85 -4.59
CA ARG A 124 5.86 -11.16 -3.59
C ARG A 124 5.85 -9.64 -3.79
N ASP A 125 5.84 -9.16 -5.02
CA ASP A 125 5.75 -7.72 -5.30
C ASP A 125 4.39 -7.17 -4.87
N VAL A 126 3.30 -7.92 -5.13
CA VAL A 126 1.94 -7.58 -4.69
C VAL A 126 1.84 -7.54 -3.17
N GLU A 127 2.36 -8.54 -2.46
CA GLU A 127 2.39 -8.58 -0.99
C GLU A 127 3.13 -7.37 -0.40
N ARG A 128 4.29 -7.02 -0.97
CA ARG A 128 5.08 -5.87 -0.51
C ARG A 128 4.41 -4.54 -0.82
N LEU A 129 3.78 -4.44 -1.99
CA LEU A 129 3.03 -3.26 -2.38
C LEU A 129 1.80 -3.05 -1.48
N TRP A 130 1.04 -4.12 -1.23
CA TRP A 130 -0.09 -4.11 -0.31
C TRP A 130 0.32 -3.74 1.12
N ALA A 131 1.42 -4.31 1.62
CA ALA A 131 1.96 -3.97 2.93
C ALA A 131 2.38 -2.49 3.01
N ALA A 132 3.03 -1.96 1.95
CA ALA A 132 3.39 -0.56 1.88
C ALA A 132 2.15 0.33 1.88
N ILE A 133 1.17 0.08 1.00
CA ILE A 133 -0.08 0.87 0.95
C ILE A 133 -0.79 0.86 2.32
N ASN A 134 -0.89 -0.29 2.99
CA ASN A 134 -1.50 -0.38 4.32
C ASN A 134 -0.76 0.43 5.40
N MET A 135 0.54 0.67 5.25
CA MET A 135 1.27 1.53 6.19
C MET A 135 0.90 3.02 6.02
N PHE A 136 0.49 3.43 4.82
CA PHE A 136 0.26 4.84 4.46
C PHE A 136 -1.20 5.22 4.28
N ARG A 137 -2.10 4.24 4.20
CA ARG A 137 -3.51 4.47 3.90
C ARG A 137 -4.20 5.47 4.84
N ASN A 138 -3.74 5.55 6.10
CA ASN A 138 -4.32 6.42 7.12
C ASN A 138 -3.76 7.86 7.07
N SER A 139 -2.60 8.12 6.47
CA SER A 139 -2.03 9.48 6.37
C SER A 139 -2.26 10.13 5.01
N ALA A 140 -2.38 9.33 3.95
CA ALA A 140 -2.57 9.84 2.60
C ALA A 140 -3.86 10.69 2.47
N MET A 141 -3.70 11.92 1.97
CA MET A 141 -4.80 12.83 1.63
C MET A 141 -5.02 12.91 0.11
N THR A 142 -3.93 12.82 -0.66
CA THR A 142 -3.96 12.77 -2.12
C THR A 142 -3.39 11.45 -2.59
N LEU A 143 -4.19 10.72 -3.34
CA LEU A 143 -3.88 9.37 -3.78
C LEU A 143 -3.88 9.29 -5.31
N THR A 144 -2.81 8.77 -5.89
CA THR A 144 -2.75 8.42 -7.31
C THR A 144 -2.44 6.94 -7.46
N LEU A 145 -3.27 6.19 -8.18
CA LEU A 145 -3.10 4.76 -8.42
C LEU A 145 -3.23 4.45 -9.91
N ASP A 146 -2.43 3.51 -10.43
CA ASP A 146 -2.78 2.86 -11.69
C ASP A 146 -4.00 1.93 -11.50
N ALA A 147 -4.80 1.78 -12.55
CA ALA A 147 -6.01 0.96 -12.59
C ALA A 147 -5.79 -0.46 -12.07
N SER A 148 -4.68 -1.12 -12.42
CA SER A 148 -4.35 -2.45 -11.91
C SER A 148 -4.01 -2.45 -10.42
N VAL A 149 -3.44 -1.36 -9.90
CA VAL A 149 -3.17 -1.22 -8.46
C VAL A 149 -4.47 -0.99 -7.70
N MET A 150 -5.38 -0.19 -8.25
CA MET A 150 -6.73 -0.04 -7.71
C MET A 150 -7.45 -1.40 -7.64
N GLU A 151 -7.42 -2.19 -8.72
CA GLU A 151 -7.96 -3.55 -8.73
C GLU A 151 -7.34 -4.42 -7.64
N MET A 152 -6.00 -4.42 -7.51
CA MET A 152 -5.31 -5.14 -6.44
C MET A 152 -5.78 -4.69 -5.04
N VAL A 153 -6.02 -3.40 -4.83
CA VAL A 153 -6.51 -2.88 -3.54
C VAL A 153 -7.94 -3.37 -3.26
N VAL A 154 -8.82 -3.28 -4.25
CA VAL A 154 -10.22 -3.75 -4.12
C VAL A 154 -10.26 -5.25 -3.90
N ALA A 155 -9.45 -6.03 -4.63
CA ALA A 155 -9.32 -7.46 -4.43
C ALA A 155 -8.78 -7.81 -3.04
N GLY A 156 -7.75 -7.08 -2.57
CA GLY A 156 -7.18 -7.26 -1.23
C GLY A 156 -8.20 -6.97 -0.12
N MET A 157 -9.05 -5.95 -0.32
CA MET A 157 -10.17 -5.66 0.58
C MET A 157 -11.23 -6.77 0.56
N ALA A 158 -11.58 -7.29 -0.62
CA ALA A 158 -12.52 -8.39 -0.74
C ALA A 158 -12.06 -9.66 0.01
N LEU A 159 -10.74 -9.83 0.14
CA LEU A 159 -10.10 -10.96 0.82
C LEU A 159 -9.77 -10.66 2.29
N SER A 160 -10.06 -9.46 2.81
CA SER A 160 -9.74 -9.13 4.20
C SER A 160 -10.71 -9.81 5.16
N ASP A 161 -10.19 -10.23 6.32
CA ASP A 161 -11.00 -10.84 7.37
C ASP A 161 -12.08 -9.89 7.87
N SER A 162 -11.76 -8.59 8.00
CA SER A 162 -12.70 -7.56 8.44
C SER A 162 -13.91 -7.44 7.50
N TYR A 163 -13.67 -7.38 6.19
CA TYR A 163 -14.73 -7.29 5.19
C TYR A 163 -15.55 -8.58 5.13
N THR A 164 -14.88 -9.74 5.19
CA THR A 164 -15.55 -11.04 5.21
C THR A 164 -16.45 -11.20 6.44
N GLN A 165 -16.01 -10.73 7.60
CA GLN A 165 -16.81 -10.75 8.83
C GLN A 165 -18.03 -9.84 8.71
N TRP A 166 -17.84 -8.60 8.24
CA TRP A 166 -18.95 -7.65 8.07
C TRP A 166 -20.03 -8.14 7.09
N ILE A 167 -19.65 -8.75 5.95
CA ILE A 167 -20.64 -9.36 5.05
C ILE A 167 -21.45 -10.42 5.79
N LYS A 168 -20.78 -11.33 6.52
CA LYS A 168 -21.47 -12.38 7.27
C LYS A 168 -22.47 -11.81 8.27
N TYR A 169 -22.09 -10.74 8.98
CA TYR A 169 -22.98 -10.06 9.91
C TYR A 169 -24.16 -9.40 9.19
N SER A 170 -23.92 -8.66 8.11
CA SER A 170 -24.97 -8.01 7.31
C SER A 170 -25.98 -9.03 6.77
N GLU A 171 -25.53 -10.15 6.22
CA GLU A 171 -26.40 -11.21 5.70
C GLU A 171 -27.16 -11.96 6.82
N SER A 172 -26.64 -11.96 8.04
CA SER A 172 -27.30 -12.57 9.20
C SER A 172 -28.37 -11.65 9.78
N ASP A 173 -28.11 -10.35 9.79
CA ASP A 173 -29.04 -9.32 10.27
C ASP A 173 -30.25 -9.18 9.32
N ASP A 174 -30.03 -9.22 8.01
CA ASP A 174 -31.10 -9.28 6.99
C ASP A 174 -32.01 -10.51 7.15
N ARG A 175 -31.53 -11.58 7.79
CA ARG A 175 -32.32 -12.78 8.09
C ARG A 175 -33.07 -12.72 9.42
N LEU A 176 -32.70 -11.82 10.32
CA LEU A 176 -33.23 -11.73 11.69
C LEU A 176 -34.09 -10.48 11.94
N ASN A 177 -34.00 -9.45 11.09
CA ASN A 177 -34.82 -8.25 11.19
C ASN A 177 -36.25 -8.45 10.65
N ASN A 178 -37.05 -9.16 11.44
CA ASN A 178 -38.51 -9.01 11.54
C ASN A 178 -38.95 -8.34 12.85
N ASN A 179 -38.02 -7.88 13.70
CA ASN A 179 -38.35 -7.23 14.97
C ASN A 179 -37.65 -5.88 15.06
N GLU A 180 -38.45 -4.81 15.07
CA GLU A 180 -38.04 -3.44 15.31
C GLU A 180 -37.56 -3.28 16.76
N HIS A 181 -36.41 -2.61 16.93
CA HIS A 181 -35.79 -2.08 18.16
C HIS A 181 -34.52 -2.82 18.63
N GLU A 182 -33.36 -2.34 18.14
CA GLU A 182 -32.17 -1.92 18.93
C GLU A 182 -31.05 -1.56 17.94
N LYS A 183 -31.12 -0.35 17.38
CA LYS A 183 -30.05 0.25 16.57
C LYS A 183 -29.03 0.90 17.51
N GLU A 184 -28.16 0.11 18.11
CA GLU A 184 -27.00 0.62 18.84
C GLU A 184 -25.71 0.11 18.17
N VAL A 185 -25.05 1.03 17.45
CA VAL A 185 -23.68 0.96 16.91
C VAL A 185 -23.39 -0.27 16.02
N GLN A 186 -23.94 -0.25 14.79
CA GLN A 186 -23.35 -1.01 13.69
C GLN A 186 -21.94 -0.45 13.43
N ASP A 187 -20.90 -1.24 13.70
CA ASP A 187 -19.53 -0.94 13.28
C ASP A 187 -19.48 -0.87 11.74
N GLU A 188 -19.75 0.31 11.17
CA GLU A 188 -19.52 0.58 9.76
C GLU A 188 -18.03 0.35 9.49
N ILE A 189 -17.71 -0.54 8.55
CA ILE A 189 -16.32 -0.73 8.12
C ILE A 189 -15.78 0.62 7.66
N GLU A 190 -14.71 1.06 8.30
CA GLU A 190 -13.99 2.26 7.89
C GLU A 190 -13.46 2.09 6.45
N PRO A 191 -13.58 3.13 5.59
CA PRO A 191 -12.96 3.11 4.28
C PRO A 191 -11.47 2.76 4.35
N PHE A 192 -10.97 2.02 3.37
CA PHE A 192 -9.57 1.65 3.27
C PHE A 192 -8.65 2.86 3.24
N PHE A 193 -9.10 3.96 2.61
CA PHE A 193 -8.41 5.24 2.57
C PHE A 193 -9.24 6.32 3.29
N PRO A 194 -9.26 6.35 4.64
CA PRO A 194 -10.23 7.16 5.38
C PRO A 194 -10.02 8.67 5.22
N ASN A 195 -8.78 9.11 5.05
CA ASN A 195 -8.41 10.53 5.01
C ASN A 195 -8.20 11.10 3.60
N VAL A 196 -8.41 10.29 2.56
CA VAL A 196 -8.20 10.73 1.17
C VAL A 196 -9.29 11.72 0.76
N ARG A 197 -8.85 12.89 0.31
CA ARG A 197 -9.68 13.97 -0.24
C ARG A 197 -9.61 14.04 -1.75
N GLU A 198 -8.49 13.66 -2.35
CA GLU A 198 -8.29 13.64 -3.79
C GLU A 198 -7.79 12.27 -4.24
N MET A 199 -8.49 11.67 -5.19
CA MET A 199 -8.13 10.36 -5.74
C MET A 199 -8.03 10.44 -7.25
N THR A 200 -6.88 10.07 -7.81
CA THR A 200 -6.65 9.92 -9.23
C THR A 200 -6.41 8.46 -9.57
N VAL A 201 -7.22 7.90 -10.46
CA VAL A 201 -6.99 6.57 -11.03
C VAL A 201 -6.51 6.74 -12.48
N ARG A 202 -5.27 6.34 -12.74
CA ARG A 202 -4.68 6.35 -14.08
C ARG A 202 -5.03 5.05 -14.80
N MET A 203 -5.51 5.16 -16.03
CA MET A 203 -5.86 4.01 -16.84
C MET A 203 -5.28 4.17 -18.24
N SER A 204 -4.43 3.22 -18.64
CA SER A 204 -4.04 3.06 -20.04
C SER A 204 -5.07 2.18 -20.77
N ARG A 205 -5.01 2.12 -22.10
CA ARG A 205 -5.87 1.19 -22.87
C ARG A 205 -5.75 -0.26 -22.41
N GLY A 206 -4.56 -0.71 -22.02
CA GLY A 206 -4.30 -2.07 -21.57
C GLY A 206 -4.94 -2.41 -20.22
N ASP A 207 -5.25 -1.40 -19.40
CA ASP A 207 -5.74 -1.58 -18.03
C ASP A 207 -7.27 -1.49 -17.92
N THR A 208 -7.97 -1.44 -19.05
CA THR A 208 -9.44 -1.35 -19.07
C THR A 208 -10.09 -2.50 -18.30
N SER A 209 -9.54 -3.72 -18.41
CA SER A 209 -10.07 -4.89 -17.70
C SER A 209 -10.03 -4.72 -16.18
N SER A 210 -8.99 -4.09 -15.64
CA SER A 210 -8.81 -3.87 -14.20
C SER A 210 -9.87 -2.95 -13.60
N ILE A 211 -10.31 -1.94 -14.37
CA ILE A 211 -11.39 -1.05 -13.94
C ILE A 211 -12.76 -1.72 -14.06
N LEU A 212 -12.95 -2.54 -15.10
CA LEU A 212 -14.20 -3.24 -15.35
C LEU A 212 -14.42 -4.45 -14.44
N SER A 213 -13.37 -4.99 -13.81
CA SER A 213 -13.45 -6.08 -12.84
C SER A 213 -13.83 -5.62 -11.43
N LEU A 214 -13.62 -4.34 -11.08
CA LEU A 214 -13.93 -3.80 -9.74
C LEU A 214 -15.33 -4.19 -9.21
N PRO A 215 -16.42 -4.11 -10.00
CA PRO A 215 -17.75 -4.47 -9.52
C PRO A 215 -17.88 -5.96 -9.18
N SER A 216 -17.07 -6.84 -9.78
CA SER A 216 -17.13 -8.29 -9.56
C SER A 216 -16.60 -8.71 -8.18
N TYR A 217 -15.80 -7.87 -7.53
CA TYR A 217 -15.29 -8.13 -6.17
C TYR A 217 -16.33 -7.93 -5.08
N LYS A 218 -17.53 -7.41 -5.42
CA LYS A 218 -18.63 -7.10 -4.49
C LYS A 218 -18.30 -6.08 -3.39
N VAL A 219 -17.09 -5.53 -3.37
CA VAL A 219 -16.69 -4.44 -2.47
C VAL A 219 -17.44 -3.16 -2.87
N PRO A 220 -18.22 -2.56 -1.95
CA PRO A 220 -18.86 -1.29 -2.20
C PRO A 220 -17.85 -0.17 -2.47
N PRO A 221 -18.14 0.77 -3.38
CA PRO A 221 -17.22 1.85 -3.71
C PRO A 221 -16.86 2.71 -2.49
N HIS A 222 -17.78 2.90 -1.54
CA HIS A 222 -17.57 3.76 -0.37
C HIS A 222 -16.50 3.23 0.61
N LEU A 223 -16.17 1.93 0.54
CA LEU A 223 -15.07 1.35 1.31
C LEU A 223 -13.70 1.65 0.70
N ILE A 224 -13.64 2.20 -0.51
CA ILE A 224 -12.39 2.58 -1.18
C ILE A 224 -12.34 4.10 -1.39
N VAL A 225 -13.48 4.66 -1.80
CA VAL A 225 -13.70 6.08 -2.04
C VAL A 225 -14.46 6.65 -0.84
N PRO A 226 -13.78 7.33 0.10
CA PRO A 226 -14.43 7.80 1.32
C PRO A 226 -15.45 8.91 1.02
N ASN A 227 -16.42 9.09 1.92
CA ASN A 227 -17.44 10.13 1.79
C ASN A 227 -16.86 11.56 1.82
N SER A 228 -15.71 11.71 2.47
CA SER A 228 -14.91 12.94 2.57
C SER A 228 -14.20 13.32 1.27
N LEU A 229 -14.26 12.47 0.22
CA LEU A 229 -13.62 12.74 -1.05
C LEU A 229 -14.17 14.04 -1.68
N GLN A 230 -13.26 14.93 -2.06
CA GLN A 230 -13.53 16.19 -2.73
C GLN A 230 -13.36 16.07 -4.25
N LEU A 231 -12.46 15.20 -4.71
CA LEU A 231 -12.21 14.99 -6.13
C LEU A 231 -11.88 13.52 -6.44
N PHE A 232 -12.62 12.94 -7.38
CA PHE A 232 -12.28 11.70 -8.06
C PHE A 232 -11.94 11.99 -9.52
N ARG A 233 -10.72 11.65 -9.93
CA ARG A 233 -10.24 11.83 -11.30
C ARG A 233 -9.96 10.48 -11.94
N LEU A 234 -10.66 10.16 -13.03
CA LEU A 234 -10.25 9.09 -13.93
C LEU A 234 -9.34 9.69 -15.01
N HIS A 235 -8.04 9.41 -14.94
CA HIS A 235 -7.06 9.92 -15.88
C HIS A 235 -6.75 8.88 -16.96
N LEU A 236 -7.23 9.14 -18.17
CA LEU A 236 -7.02 8.30 -19.34
C LEU A 236 -5.70 8.68 -20.01
N VAL A 237 -4.73 7.78 -19.94
CA VAL A 237 -3.40 7.99 -20.51
C VAL A 237 -3.36 7.36 -21.89
N GLY A 238 -3.07 8.17 -22.92
CA GLY A 238 -2.82 7.69 -24.27
C GLY A 238 -1.70 6.66 -24.33
N SER A 239 -1.74 5.79 -25.35
CA SER A 239 -0.67 4.81 -25.57
C SER A 239 0.63 5.56 -25.91
N ARG A 240 1.56 5.62 -24.95
CA ARG A 240 2.92 6.11 -25.19
C ARG A 240 3.66 5.08 -26.06
N SER A 241 3.69 5.32 -27.36
CA SER A 241 4.76 4.78 -28.20
C SER A 241 6.02 5.59 -27.87
N GLY A 242 6.90 5.08 -26.99
CA GLY A 242 8.19 5.71 -26.73
C GLY A 242 8.69 5.58 -25.29
N ASN A 243 9.89 5.02 -25.15
CA ASN A 243 10.63 4.70 -23.92
C ASN A 243 11.21 5.96 -23.23
N GLY A 244 10.36 6.90 -22.81
CA GLY A 244 10.82 8.16 -22.21
C GLY A 244 10.02 8.53 -20.96
N TRP A 245 10.66 8.40 -19.80
CA TRP A 245 10.29 9.15 -18.61
C TRP A 245 10.51 10.65 -18.89
N LYS A 246 9.42 11.43 -18.94
CA LYS A 246 9.47 12.86 -18.61
C LYS A 246 8.49 13.08 -17.48
N SER A 247 9.02 13.59 -16.39
CA SER A 247 8.27 14.05 -15.21
C SER A 247 7.06 14.92 -15.63
N PRO A 248 5.93 14.89 -14.90
CA PRO A 248 4.79 15.77 -15.15
C PRO A 248 5.14 17.27 -15.10
N LEU A 249 6.33 17.62 -14.59
CA LEU A 249 6.80 18.99 -14.43
C LEU A 249 7.40 19.62 -15.70
N ILE A 250 7.66 18.88 -16.80
CA ILE A 250 8.32 19.43 -17.98
C ILE A 250 7.69 18.95 -19.31
N SER A 251 6.95 19.88 -19.91
CA SER A 251 6.51 20.00 -21.31
C SER A 251 5.37 19.09 -21.83
N PRO A 252 4.35 19.66 -22.48
CA PRO A 252 3.35 18.92 -23.24
C PRO A 252 3.94 18.51 -24.61
N SER A 253 3.91 17.22 -24.92
CA SER A 253 4.18 16.74 -26.29
C SER A 253 2.87 16.82 -27.12
N PRO A 254 2.88 17.30 -28.38
CA PRO A 254 1.66 17.71 -29.08
C PRO A 254 1.00 16.62 -29.92
N SER A 255 1.39 15.34 -29.82
CA SER A 255 0.82 14.28 -30.66
C SER A 255 0.37 13.06 -29.86
N LEU A 256 -0.59 13.27 -28.95
CA LEU A 256 -1.34 12.19 -28.31
C LEU A 256 -2.57 11.89 -29.16
N LYS A 257 -2.56 10.73 -29.83
CA LYS A 257 -3.79 10.14 -30.36
C LYS A 257 -4.61 9.76 -29.14
N LEU A 258 -5.61 10.59 -28.80
CA LEU A 258 -6.57 10.29 -27.76
C LEU A 258 -7.09 8.85 -27.98
N PRO A 259 -7.37 8.10 -26.91
CA PRO A 259 -8.00 6.80 -27.04
C PRO A 259 -9.41 6.99 -27.64
N SER A 260 -9.49 7.01 -28.97
CA SER A 260 -10.71 7.16 -29.79
C SER A 260 -11.60 5.91 -29.78
N GLY A 261 -11.46 5.07 -28.76
CA GLY A 261 -12.32 3.92 -28.57
C GLY A 261 -13.33 4.27 -27.49
N ASN A 262 -14.62 4.10 -27.75
CA ASN A 262 -15.68 4.11 -26.75
C ASN A 262 -15.41 3.04 -25.69
N VAL A 263 -14.47 3.28 -24.77
CA VAL A 263 -14.26 2.43 -23.61
C VAL A 263 -15.55 2.51 -22.80
N ARG A 264 -16.28 1.40 -22.77
CA ARG A 264 -17.57 1.31 -22.08
C ARG A 264 -17.34 1.31 -20.57
N LEU A 265 -17.10 2.49 -20.01
CA LEU A 265 -16.90 2.69 -18.57
C LEU A 265 -18.21 2.67 -17.78
N LYS A 266 -19.35 2.37 -18.41
CA LYS A 266 -20.66 2.35 -17.76
C LYS A 266 -20.69 1.45 -16.51
N PRO A 267 -20.18 0.20 -16.53
CA PRO A 267 -20.18 -0.65 -15.33
C PRO A 267 -19.37 -0.04 -14.18
N PHE A 268 -18.19 0.51 -14.49
CA PHE A 268 -17.37 1.20 -13.50
C PHE A 268 -18.03 2.46 -12.95
N LYS A 269 -18.62 3.30 -13.82
CA LYS A 269 -19.34 4.52 -13.42
C LYS A 269 -20.54 4.21 -12.53
N GLN A 270 -21.26 3.12 -12.83
CA GLN A 270 -22.36 2.62 -12.00
C GLN A 270 -21.85 2.11 -10.65
N TRP A 271 -20.78 1.30 -10.64
CA TRP A 271 -20.16 0.82 -9.39
C TRP A 271 -19.64 1.95 -8.53
N LEU A 272 -18.97 2.94 -9.12
CA LEU A 272 -18.45 4.13 -8.43
C LEU A 272 -19.58 5.03 -7.90
N ASN A 273 -20.81 4.86 -8.40
CA ASN A 273 -21.95 5.72 -8.14
C ASN A 273 -21.63 7.19 -8.45
N ILE A 274 -21.30 7.47 -9.72
CA ILE A 274 -20.92 8.82 -10.16
C ILE A 274 -22.01 9.87 -9.89
N ASP A 275 -23.29 9.47 -9.84
CA ASP A 275 -24.39 10.38 -9.55
C ASP A 275 -24.26 10.96 -8.13
N ARG A 276 -23.76 10.18 -7.16
CA ARG A 276 -23.44 10.64 -5.81
C ARG A 276 -22.20 11.54 -5.76
N LEU A 277 -21.24 11.33 -6.66
CA LEU A 277 -20.05 12.18 -6.74
C LEU A 277 -20.38 13.53 -7.37
N GLY A 278 -21.27 13.57 -8.36
CA GLY A 278 -21.66 14.79 -9.06
C GLY A 278 -20.44 15.50 -9.65
N GLU A 279 -20.29 16.78 -9.33
CA GLU A 279 -19.17 17.63 -9.78
C GLU A 279 -17.79 17.18 -9.26
N ARG A 280 -17.76 16.32 -8.23
CA ARG A 280 -16.51 15.76 -7.69
C ARG A 280 -15.90 14.70 -8.61
N TYR A 281 -16.64 14.20 -9.60
CA TYR A 281 -16.11 13.26 -10.58
C TYR A 281 -15.65 14.00 -11.85
N CYS A 282 -14.42 13.76 -12.28
CA CYS A 282 -13.91 14.24 -13.56
C CYS A 282 -13.17 13.15 -14.34
N GLN A 283 -13.21 13.28 -15.67
CA GLN A 283 -12.49 12.41 -16.60
C GLN A 283 -11.48 13.28 -17.35
N GLN A 284 -10.19 13.02 -17.15
CA GLN A 284 -9.10 13.75 -17.79
C GLN A 284 -8.47 12.87 -18.88
N PHE A 285 -8.07 13.48 -19.99
CA PHE A 285 -7.37 12.83 -21.08
C PHE A 285 -5.97 13.43 -21.20
N SER A 286 -4.95 12.57 -21.27
CA SER A 286 -3.60 12.94 -21.71
C SER A 286 -3.23 12.19 -22.97
#